data_AF-A0A2V1NWU1-F1
#
_entry.id   AF-A0A2V1NWU1-F1
#
_cell.length_a   1.000
_cell.length_b   1.000
_cell.length_c   1.000
_cell.angle_alpha   90.00
_cell.angle_beta   90.00
_cell.angle_gamma   90.00
#
_symmetry.space_group_name_H-M   'P 1'
#
loop_
_entity.id
_entity.type
_entity.pdbx_description
1 polymer ?
#
loop_
_entity_poly.entity_id
_entity_poly.type
_entity_poly.pdbx_seq_one_letter_code
_entity_poly.pdbx_strand_id
1 'polypeptide(L)'
;MVAPTEEPPVVPHASRADSGWACLGTPLGAAVKARRVELGLTQERLADRAGMSQGALSRLERGKAVPTLPLLERLASAMSANLLIALSPAGTVQVAFRVPGTPPRRTLPLPTRRLSGTR
;
A
#
# COMPACT_ATOMS: atom_id res chain seq x y z
N MET A 1 12.53 -44.95 21.46
CA MET A 1 11.56 -43.96 21.97
C MET A 1 11.58 -42.81 20.97
N VAL A 2 10.74 -42.88 19.95
CA VAL A 2 10.70 -41.88 18.86
C VAL A 2 9.66 -40.84 19.27
N ALA A 3 10.06 -39.58 19.38
CA ALA A 3 9.13 -38.50 19.70
C ALA A 3 8.04 -38.42 18.61
N PRO A 4 6.77 -38.12 18.96
CA PRO A 4 5.76 -37.89 17.95
C PRO A 4 6.13 -36.63 17.17
N THR A 5 6.28 -36.77 15.85
CA THR A 5 6.29 -35.63 14.93
C THR A 5 4.91 -35.02 15.00
N GLU A 6 4.74 -33.91 15.71
CA GLU A 6 3.54 -33.08 15.51
C GLU A 6 3.58 -32.57 14.08
N GLU A 7 2.72 -33.15 13.22
CA GLU A 7 2.44 -32.54 11.92
C GLU A 7 2.00 -31.08 12.16
N PRO A 8 2.56 -30.11 11.42
CA PRO A 8 2.11 -28.73 11.53
C PRO A 8 0.61 -28.67 11.23
N PRO A 9 -0.16 -27.80 11.91
CA PRO A 9 -1.61 -27.77 11.77
C PRO A 9 -2.00 -27.56 10.31
N VAL A 10 -2.76 -28.51 9.75
CA VAL A 10 -3.37 -28.38 8.42
C VAL A 10 -4.30 -27.17 8.47
N VAL A 11 -3.83 -26.04 7.94
CA VAL A 11 -4.68 -24.85 7.77
C VAL A 11 -5.77 -25.20 6.76
N PRO A 12 -7.07 -25.07 7.10
CA PRO A 12 -8.13 -25.31 6.15
C PRO A 12 -7.93 -24.37 4.95
N HIS A 13 -7.94 -24.89 3.73
CA HIS A 13 -8.01 -24.04 2.54
C HIS A 13 -9.36 -23.31 2.58
N ALA A 14 -9.37 -22.08 3.10
CA ALA A 14 -10.58 -21.35 3.39
C ALA A 14 -11.57 -21.37 2.20
N SER A 15 -12.83 -21.74 2.50
CA SER A 15 -13.95 -21.75 1.56
C SER A 15 -14.05 -20.41 0.83
N ARG A 16 -14.43 -20.47 -0.46
CA ARG A 16 -14.49 -19.34 -1.41
C ARG A 16 -15.39 -18.17 -0.96
N ALA A 17 -16.19 -18.32 0.10
CA ALA A 17 -17.14 -17.32 0.57
C ALA A 17 -16.72 -16.55 1.84
N ASP A 18 -15.76 -17.05 2.64
CA ASP A 18 -15.40 -16.46 3.96
C ASP A 18 -13.96 -15.93 4.04
N SER A 19 -13.25 -15.97 2.93
CA SER A 19 -11.83 -15.66 2.92
C SER A 19 -11.63 -14.15 2.79
N GLY A 20 -10.87 -13.54 3.71
CA GLY A 20 -10.56 -12.10 3.78
C GLY A 20 -9.92 -11.45 2.54
N TRP A 21 -9.94 -12.10 1.37
CA TRP A 21 -9.59 -11.51 0.07
C TRP A 21 -10.75 -10.72 -0.58
N ALA A 22 -12.01 -11.03 -0.26
CA ALA A 22 -13.17 -10.33 -0.82
C ALA A 22 -13.26 -8.86 -0.36
N CYS A 23 -12.76 -8.55 0.84
CA CYS A 23 -12.82 -7.21 1.41
C CYS A 23 -11.66 -6.29 0.98
N LEU A 24 -10.69 -6.73 0.17
CA LEU A 24 -9.59 -5.85 -0.30
C LEU A 24 -10.05 -4.84 -1.36
N GLY A 25 -11.05 -5.19 -2.18
CA GLY A 25 -11.47 -4.37 -3.31
C GLY A 25 -11.87 -2.95 -2.91
N THR A 26 -12.82 -2.83 -1.97
CA THR A 26 -13.33 -1.55 -1.48
C THR A 26 -12.25 -0.64 -0.85
N PRO A 27 -11.46 -1.09 0.15
CA PRO A 27 -10.42 -0.26 0.75
C PRO A 27 -9.30 0.09 -0.24
N LEU A 28 -8.92 -0.83 -1.14
CA LEU A 28 -7.95 -0.50 -2.20
C LEU A 28 -8.49 0.57 -3.14
N GLY A 29 -9.73 0.41 -3.61
CA GLY A 29 -10.37 1.38 -4.51
C GLY A 29 -10.47 2.77 -3.89
N ALA A 30 -10.83 2.83 -2.62
CA ALA A 30 -10.88 4.08 -1.86
C ALA A 30 -9.49 4.73 -1.72
N ALA A 31 -8.46 3.95 -1.35
CA ALA A 31 -7.09 4.44 -1.22
C ALA A 31 -6.52 4.93 -2.56
N VAL A 32 -6.78 4.21 -3.66
CA VAL A 32 -6.38 4.59 -5.01
C VAL A 32 -7.03 5.91 -5.42
N LYS A 33 -8.36 6.04 -5.21
CA LYS A 33 -9.10 7.26 -5.53
C LYS A 33 -8.58 8.45 -4.73
N ALA A 34 -8.39 8.29 -3.42
CA ALA A 34 -7.87 9.34 -2.54
C ALA A 34 -6.50 9.83 -3.03
N ARG A 35 -5.56 8.90 -3.26
CA ARG A 35 -4.21 9.24 -3.73
C ARG A 35 -4.21 9.86 -5.12
N ARG A 36 -5.07 9.39 -6.02
CA ARG A 36 -5.23 9.97 -7.36
C ARG A 36 -5.64 11.44 -7.29
N VAL A 37 -6.59 11.77 -6.41
CA VAL A 37 -7.07 13.15 -6.19
C VAL A 37 -5.97 14.01 -5.59
N GLU A 38 -5.21 13.50 -4.61
CA GLU A 38 -4.05 14.22 -4.04
C GLU A 38 -2.98 14.55 -5.10
N LEU A 39 -2.79 13.67 -6.09
CA LEU A 39 -1.87 13.88 -7.19
C LEU A 39 -2.44 14.76 -8.33
N GLY A 40 -3.71 15.18 -8.23
CA GLY A 40 -4.38 15.97 -9.26
C GLY A 40 -4.60 15.22 -10.58
N LEU A 41 -4.69 13.88 -10.54
CA LEU A 41 -4.79 13.05 -11.75
C LEU A 41 -6.24 12.72 -12.10
N THR A 42 -6.56 12.72 -13.40
CA THR A 42 -7.80 12.12 -13.91
C THR A 42 -7.71 10.59 -13.87
N GLN A 43 -8.84 9.91 -14.00
CA GLN A 43 -8.85 8.45 -14.11
C GLN A 43 -8.10 7.97 -15.36
N GLU A 44 -8.25 8.62 -16.52
CA GLU A 44 -7.46 8.24 -17.71
C GLU A 44 -5.96 8.36 -17.41
N ARG A 45 -5.52 9.48 -16.84
CA ARG A 45 -4.09 9.71 -16.57
C ARG A 45 -3.47 8.69 -15.63
N LEU A 46 -4.18 8.29 -14.57
CA LEU A 46 -3.69 7.24 -13.69
C LEU A 46 -3.71 5.86 -14.38
N ALA A 47 -4.77 5.57 -15.14
CA ALA A 47 -4.89 4.31 -15.85
C ALA A 47 -3.75 4.12 -16.87
N ASP A 48 -3.43 5.17 -17.62
CA ASP A 48 -2.30 5.22 -18.55
C ASP A 48 -0.97 4.94 -17.83
N ARG A 49 -0.70 5.64 -16.72
CA ARG A 49 0.51 5.42 -15.91
C ARG A 49 0.60 4.00 -15.35
N ALA A 50 -0.54 3.42 -14.98
CA ALA A 50 -0.62 2.07 -14.44
C ALA A 50 -0.66 0.99 -15.54
N GLY A 51 -0.71 1.35 -16.82
CA GLY A 51 -0.81 0.40 -17.93
C GLY A 51 -2.13 -0.37 -17.94
N MET A 52 -3.25 0.30 -17.65
CA MET A 52 -4.59 -0.29 -17.66
C MET A 52 -5.61 0.64 -18.33
N SER A 53 -6.81 0.13 -18.64
CA SER A 53 -7.87 0.98 -19.19
C SER A 53 -8.54 1.83 -18.12
N GLN A 54 -9.05 3.01 -18.50
CA GLN A 54 -9.84 3.87 -17.61
C GLN A 54 -11.04 3.13 -17.01
N GLY A 55 -11.74 2.30 -17.80
CA GLY A 55 -12.85 1.49 -17.31
C GLY A 55 -12.43 0.44 -16.27
N ALA A 56 -11.23 -0.14 -16.41
CA ALA A 56 -10.67 -1.04 -15.40
C ALA A 56 -10.30 -0.28 -14.12
N LEU A 57 -9.72 0.91 -14.22
CA LEU A 57 -9.47 1.77 -13.05
C LEU A 57 -10.78 2.19 -12.35
N SER A 58 -11.81 2.57 -13.11
CA SER A 58 -13.13 2.92 -12.57
C SER A 58 -13.76 1.75 -11.79
N ARG A 59 -13.65 0.51 -12.29
CA ARG A 59 -14.10 -0.68 -11.55
C ARG A 59 -13.30 -0.89 -10.27
N LEU A 60 -11.98 -0.69 -10.33
CA LEU A 60 -11.09 -0.80 -9.18
C LEU A 60 -11.42 0.24 -8.11
N GLU A 61 -11.61 1.52 -8.47
CA GLU A 61 -11.99 2.59 -7.52
C GLU A 61 -13.34 2.36 -6.85
N ARG A 62 -14.23 1.59 -7.49
CA ARG A 62 -15.53 1.18 -6.94
C ARG A 62 -15.47 -0.13 -6.15
N GLY A 63 -14.29 -0.69 -5.95
CA GLY A 63 -14.09 -1.95 -5.24
C GLY A 63 -14.63 -3.19 -5.95
N LYS A 64 -14.96 -3.09 -7.24
CA LYS A 64 -15.52 -4.19 -8.04
C LYS A 64 -14.45 -4.98 -8.80
N ALA A 65 -13.19 -4.86 -8.39
CA ALA A 65 -12.08 -5.59 -8.98
C ALA A 65 -11.32 -6.34 -7.90
N VAL A 66 -10.97 -7.58 -8.18
CA VAL A 66 -10.00 -8.34 -7.40
C VAL A 66 -8.62 -8.04 -8.00
N PRO A 67 -7.79 -7.23 -7.32
CA PRO A 67 -6.48 -6.87 -7.83
C PRO A 67 -5.52 -8.07 -7.80
N THR A 68 -4.66 -8.17 -8.79
CA THR A 68 -3.52 -9.11 -8.77
C THR A 68 -2.28 -8.40 -8.21
N LEU A 69 -1.33 -9.15 -7.65
CA LEU A 69 -0.06 -8.57 -7.17
C LEU A 69 0.63 -7.68 -8.24
N PRO A 70 0.74 -8.09 -9.53
CA PRO A 70 1.32 -7.22 -10.56
C PRO A 70 0.54 -5.93 -10.81
N LEU A 71 -0.77 -5.89 -10.57
CA LEU A 71 -1.54 -4.66 -10.64
C LEU A 71 -1.21 -3.72 -9.46
N LEU A 72 -1.05 -4.28 -8.26
CA LEU A 72 -0.68 -3.53 -7.07
C LEU A 72 0.70 -2.86 -7.22
N GLU A 73 1.66 -3.59 -7.78
CA GLU A 73 3.00 -3.04 -8.09
C GLU A 73 2.94 -1.88 -9.09
N ARG A 74 2.18 -2.04 -10.17
CA ARG A 74 1.99 -0.98 -11.16
C ARG A 74 1.32 0.26 -10.57
N LEU A 75 0.33 0.07 -9.69
CA LEU A 75 -0.33 1.19 -9.01
C LEU A 75 0.64 1.92 -8.05
N ALA A 76 1.42 1.19 -7.27
CA ALA A 76 2.45 1.76 -6.40
C ALA A 76 3.46 2.60 -7.21
N SER A 77 3.94 2.06 -8.33
CA SER A 77 4.85 2.74 -9.26
C SER A 77 4.21 3.98 -9.88
N ALA A 78 2.99 3.87 -10.43
CA ALA A 78 2.26 4.95 -11.08
C ALA A 78 1.97 6.14 -10.15
N MET A 79 1.86 5.89 -8.85
CA MET A 79 1.60 6.87 -7.80
C MET A 79 2.85 7.35 -7.07
N SER A 80 4.03 6.82 -7.43
CA SER A 80 5.31 7.11 -6.77
C SER A 80 5.23 6.97 -5.25
N ALA A 81 4.59 5.89 -4.79
CA ALA A 81 4.33 5.65 -3.37
C ALA A 81 4.41 4.16 -3.03
N ASN A 82 4.80 3.88 -1.78
CA ASN A 82 4.76 2.54 -1.20
C ASN A 82 3.30 2.18 -0.89
N LEU A 83 2.82 1.09 -1.46
CA LEU A 83 1.51 0.52 -1.13
C LEU A 83 1.64 -0.37 0.11
N LEU A 84 0.96 0.00 1.18
CA LEU A 84 0.90 -0.74 2.43
C LEU A 84 -0.49 -1.39 2.57
N ILE A 85 -0.50 -2.69 2.81
CA ILE A 85 -1.73 -3.47 3.07
C ILE A 85 -1.55 -4.14 4.42
N ALA A 86 -2.44 -3.83 5.37
CA ALA A 86 -2.47 -4.46 6.69
C ALA A 86 -3.74 -5.30 6.83
N LEU A 87 -3.57 -6.55 7.27
CA LEU A 87 -4.64 -7.51 7.52
C LEU A 87 -4.73 -7.75 9.02
N SER A 88 -5.92 -7.66 9.58
CA SER A 88 -6.19 -7.97 10.99
C SER A 88 -6.97 -9.28 11.12
N PRO A 89 -6.74 -10.10 12.17
CA PRO A 89 -7.54 -11.28 12.47
C PRO A 89 -9.05 -11.01 12.55
N ALA A 90 -9.46 -9.76 12.82
CA ALA A 90 -10.85 -9.33 12.81
C ALA A 90 -11.47 -9.19 11.39
N GLY A 91 -10.79 -9.66 10.34
CA GLY A 91 -11.24 -9.54 8.94
C GLY A 91 -11.14 -8.13 8.37
N THR A 92 -10.46 -7.21 9.08
CA THR A 92 -10.28 -5.83 8.64
C THR A 92 -9.06 -5.72 7.73
N VAL A 93 -9.23 -5.01 6.60
CA VAL A 93 -8.16 -4.72 5.64
C VAL A 93 -7.98 -3.21 5.56
N GLN A 94 -6.75 -2.76 5.82
CA GLN A 94 -6.36 -1.37 5.68
C GLN A 94 -5.38 -1.23 4.51
N VAL A 95 -5.61 -0.22 3.67
CA VAL A 95 -4.78 0.07 2.51
C VAL A 95 -4.34 1.52 2.55
N ALA A 96 -3.04 1.77 2.38
CA ALA A 96 -2.49 3.12 2.37
C ALA A 96 -1.37 3.26 1.33
N PHE A 97 -1.30 4.42 0.68
CA PHE A 97 -0.15 4.82 -0.14
C PHE A 97 0.73 5.77 0.69
N ARG A 98 1.99 5.38 0.92
CA ARG A 98 2.98 6.19 1.64
C ARG A 98 4.06 6.65 0.67
N VAL A 99 4.24 7.95 0.50
CA VAL A 99 5.35 8.48 -0.30
C VAL A 99 6.68 8.18 0.41
N PRO A 100 7.65 7.50 -0.24
CA PRO A 100 8.97 7.33 0.34
C PRO A 100 9.66 8.70 0.45
N GLY A 101 9.94 9.12 1.69
CA GLY A 101 10.79 10.27 1.99
C GLY A 101 10.13 11.64 1.84
N THR A 102 9.63 12.17 2.95
CA THR A 102 10.22 13.42 3.44
C THR A 102 11.15 12.97 4.56
N PRO A 103 12.49 12.97 4.40
CA PRO A 103 13.33 12.80 5.57
C PRO A 103 12.94 13.90 6.57
N PRO A 104 12.83 13.62 7.89
CA PRO A 104 12.84 14.73 8.83
C PRO A 104 14.09 15.54 8.47
N ARG A 105 13.94 16.83 8.18
CA ARG A 105 15.10 17.70 7.97
C ARG A 105 15.99 17.47 9.18
N ARG A 106 17.10 16.75 8.99
CA ARG A 106 18.08 16.53 10.02
C ARG A 106 18.64 17.92 10.27
N THR A 107 18.13 18.60 11.29
CA THR A 107 18.69 19.85 11.79
C THR A 107 20.11 19.49 12.20
N LEU A 108 21.07 19.73 11.30
CA LEU A 108 22.46 19.75 11.70
C LEU A 108 22.56 20.80 12.81
N PRO A 109 23.15 20.49 13.97
CA PRO A 109 23.48 21.53 14.94
C PRO A 109 24.33 22.56 14.21
N LEU A 110 23.93 23.84 14.29
CA LEU A 110 24.68 24.95 13.72
C LEU A 110 26.14 24.85 14.17
N PRO A 111 27.12 25.12 13.31
CA PRO A 111 28.51 25.15 13.74
C PRO A 111 28.61 26.14 14.89
N THR A 112 28.98 25.64 16.07
CA THR A 112 29.29 26.51 17.21
C THR A 112 30.53 27.29 16.81
N ARG A 113 30.30 28.51 16.31
CA ARG A 113 31.36 29.48 16.10
C ARG A 113 31.97 29.75 17.47
N ARG A 114 33.03 29.01 17.81
CA ARG A 114 33.90 29.34 18.93
C ARG A 114 34.40 30.75 18.66
N LEU A 115 33.94 31.72 19.45
CA LEU A 115 34.54 33.03 19.47
C LEU A 115 35.96 32.84 20.00
N SER A 116 36.92 33.09 19.11
CA SER A 116 38.32 33.29 19.43
C SER A 116 38.43 34.38 20.49
N GLY A 117 38.83 33.99 21.70
CA GLY A 117 39.20 34.93 22.75
C GLY A 117 40.57 35.53 22.44
N THR A 118 40.58 36.80 22.07
CA THR A 118 41.76 37.66 22.08
C THR A 118 41.95 38.23 23.49
N ARG A 119 42.94 37.70 24.23
CA ARG A 119 43.98 38.44 24.96
C ARG A 119 44.83 37.50 25.80
#